data_AF-A0AAV2NN62-F1
#
_entry.id   AF-A0AAV2NN62-F1
#
_cell.length_a   1.000
_cell.length_b   1.000
_cell.length_c   1.000
_cell.angle_alpha   90.00
_cell.angle_beta   90.00
_cell.angle_gamma   90.00
#
_symmetry.space_group_name_H-M   'P 1'
#
loop_
_entity.id
_entity.type
_entity.pdbx_description
1 polymer ?
#
loop_
_entity_poly.entity_id
_entity_poly.type
_entity_poly.pdbx_seq_one_letter_code
_entity_poly.pdbx_strand_id
1 'polypeptide(L)'
;MPRSRTEVFDPMMEVERPSRCIRFLRLLWKFSRCVFSHVTLISLVVAYCLIGAYAFESLEANHEKEVKKSIKSIRGNVSEKLWEITKDFDVLIRENWTEQALNELKDFEESLLKKMKEGWDGSEEENNIQWTFAGALFYSIIVITTIGESMSKIDI
;
A
#
# COMPACT_ATOMS: atom_id res chain seq x y z
N MET A 1 73.49 -14.37 57.93
CA MET A 1 72.17 -13.89 57.45
C MET A 1 71.30 -13.59 58.67
N PRO A 2 70.42 -12.56 58.67
CA PRO A 2 69.40 -12.44 57.63
C PRO A 2 69.15 -11.04 57.00
N ARG A 3 68.83 -11.17 55.71
CA ARG A 3 67.91 -10.41 54.83
C ARG A 3 68.04 -8.88 54.75
N SER A 4 68.83 -8.47 53.75
CA SER A 4 68.55 -7.29 52.93
C SER A 4 67.09 -7.28 52.49
N ARG A 5 66.38 -6.21 52.86
CA ARG A 5 65.02 -5.93 52.42
C ARG A 5 65.06 -5.59 50.94
N THR A 6 64.55 -6.48 50.10
CA THR A 6 64.25 -6.18 48.70
C THR A 6 63.12 -5.16 48.70
N GLU A 7 63.43 -3.93 48.30
CA GLU A 7 62.44 -2.93 47.92
C GLU A 7 61.69 -3.50 46.71
N VAL A 8 60.46 -3.98 46.96
CA VAL A 8 59.56 -4.43 45.90
C VAL A 8 59.18 -3.19 45.11
N PHE A 9 59.73 -3.10 43.91
CA PHE A 9 59.34 -2.14 42.89
C PHE A 9 57.91 -2.49 42.48
N ASP A 10 56.92 -1.89 43.11
CA ASP A 10 55.55 -1.87 42.58
C ASP A 10 55.62 -1.05 41.28
N PRO A 11 55.46 -1.65 40.08
CA PRO A 11 55.30 -0.86 38.89
C PRO A 11 53.97 -0.16 39.07
N MET A 12 54.02 1.16 39.28
CA MET A 12 52.84 2.00 39.20
C MET A 12 52.13 1.65 37.90
N MET A 13 51.01 0.93 38.03
CA MET A 13 50.06 0.80 36.95
C MET A 13 49.49 2.19 36.78
N GLU A 14 50.17 3.01 35.97
CA GLU A 14 49.63 4.27 35.49
C GLU A 14 48.29 3.94 34.86
N VAL A 15 47.22 4.20 35.61
CA VAL A 15 45.89 4.34 35.03
C VAL A 15 45.98 5.59 34.18
N GLU A 16 46.47 5.41 32.96
CA GLU A 16 46.62 6.43 31.95
C GLU A 16 45.27 7.13 31.83
N ARG A 17 45.21 8.40 32.26
CA ARG A 17 43.95 9.16 32.25
C ARG A 17 43.46 9.14 30.81
N PRO A 18 42.26 8.61 30.52
CA PRO A 18 41.86 8.40 29.13
C PRO A 18 41.88 9.73 28.41
N SER A 19 42.68 9.81 27.35
CA SER A 19 42.89 11.03 26.58
C SER A 19 41.55 11.60 26.12
N ARG A 20 41.47 12.93 25.96
CA ARG A 20 40.24 13.60 25.49
C ARG A 20 39.72 12.98 24.19
N CYS A 21 40.63 12.51 23.32
CA CYS A 21 40.33 11.78 22.09
C CYS A 21 39.59 10.45 22.35
N ILE A 22 40.05 9.63 23.30
CA ILE A 22 39.39 8.35 23.63
C ILE A 22 38.03 8.58 24.30
N ARG A 23 37.86 9.67 25.06
CA ARG A 23 36.55 10.08 25.59
C ARG A 23 35.59 10.52 24.47
N PHE A 24 36.09 11.31 23.51
CA PHE A 24 35.34 11.73 22.32
C PHE A 24 34.95 10.55 21.43
N LEU A 25 35.89 9.64 21.15
CA LEU A 25 35.64 8.41 20.38
C LEU A 25 34.61 7.51 21.09
N ARG A 26 34.66 7.39 22.42
CA ARG A 26 33.62 6.66 23.19
C ARG A 26 32.26 7.34 23.15
N LEU A 27 32.22 8.67 23.17
CA LEU A 27 30.97 9.44 23.05
C LEU A 27 30.38 9.31 21.63
N LEU A 28 31.20 9.44 20.59
CA LEU A 28 30.81 9.22 19.20
C LEU A 28 30.35 7.78 18.96
N TRP A 29 30.98 6.79 19.58
CA TRP A 29 30.57 5.39 19.44
C TRP A 29 29.26 5.08 20.19
N LYS A 30 29.05 5.67 21.38
CA LYS A 30 27.77 5.61 22.09
C LYS A 30 26.66 6.33 21.33
N PHE A 31 26.94 7.50 20.76
CA PHE A 31 26.03 8.27 19.93
C PHE A 31 25.69 7.51 18.64
N SER A 32 26.71 6.98 17.96
CA SER A 32 26.56 6.11 16.78
C SER A 32 25.69 4.90 17.11
N ARG A 33 25.85 4.25 18.26
CA ARG A 33 25.01 3.12 18.69
C ARG A 33 23.54 3.53 18.96
N CYS A 34 23.30 4.71 19.52
CA CYS A 34 21.95 5.23 19.76
C CYS A 34 21.26 5.67 18.45
N VAL A 35 21.95 6.43 17.61
CA VAL A 35 21.46 6.86 16.29
C VAL A 35 21.26 5.66 15.39
N PHE A 36 22.17 4.68 15.39
CA PHE A 36 22.01 3.44 14.62
C PHE A 36 20.75 2.68 15.02
N SER A 37 20.37 2.66 16.30
CA SER A 37 19.12 2.03 16.73
C SER A 37 17.90 2.72 16.13
N HIS A 38 17.83 4.05 16.17
CA HIS A 38 16.69 4.80 15.63
C HIS A 38 16.69 4.84 14.10
N VAL A 39 17.85 5.08 13.47
CA VAL A 39 17.99 5.13 12.01
C VAL A 39 17.72 3.77 11.38
N THR A 40 18.20 2.67 11.96
CA THR A 40 17.93 1.32 11.45
C THR A 40 16.44 0.99 11.58
N LEU A 41 15.81 1.36 12.69
CA LEU A 41 14.37 1.14 12.88
C LEU A 41 13.54 1.92 11.85
N ILE A 42 13.83 3.21 11.66
CA ILE A 42 13.13 4.04 10.66
C ILE A 42 13.38 3.51 9.25
N SER A 43 14.62 3.16 8.92
CA SER A 43 14.96 2.59 7.61
C SER A 43 14.26 1.27 7.36
N LEU A 44 14.12 0.41 8.37
CA LEU A 44 13.39 -0.86 8.26
C LEU A 44 11.92 -0.62 7.97
N VAL A 45 11.29 0.33 8.66
CA VAL A 45 9.90 0.71 8.42
C VAL A 45 9.70 1.27 7.01
N VAL A 46 10.59 2.16 6.56
CA VAL A 46 10.54 2.70 5.19
C VAL A 46 10.70 1.58 4.15
N ALA A 47 11.68 0.69 4.34
CA ALA A 47 11.89 -0.45 3.44
C ALA A 47 10.65 -1.36 3.40
N TYR A 48 10.04 -1.63 4.56
CA TYR A 48 8.81 -2.40 4.64
C TYR A 48 7.64 -1.73 3.88
N CYS A 49 7.47 -0.41 4.00
CA CYS A 49 6.46 0.32 3.24
C CYS A 49 6.73 0.32 1.73
N LEU A 50 7.99 0.39 1.29
CA LEU A 50 8.35 0.32 -0.13
C LEU A 50 8.08 -1.07 -0.73
N ILE A 51 8.39 -2.13 0.03
CA ILE A 51 8.08 -3.51 -0.36
C ILE A 51 6.56 -3.69 -0.44
N GLY A 52 5.82 -3.19 0.56
CA GLY A 52 4.36 -3.17 0.55
C GLY A 52 3.80 -2.46 -0.68
N ALA A 53 4.30 -1.24 -0.99
CA ALA A 53 3.89 -0.47 -2.14
C ALA A 53 4.06 -1.25 -3.45
N TYR A 54 5.24 -1.84 -3.65
CA TYR A 54 5.53 -2.64 -4.83
C TYR A 54 4.62 -3.88 -4.93
N ALA A 55 4.39 -4.57 -3.80
CA ALA A 55 3.52 -5.73 -3.75
C ALA A 55 2.07 -5.38 -4.07
N PHE A 56 1.49 -4.36 -3.42
CA PHE A 56 0.11 -3.94 -3.65
C PHE A 56 -0.11 -3.42 -5.07
N GLU A 57 0.80 -2.58 -5.59
CA GLU A 57 0.72 -2.13 -6.98
C GLU A 57 0.74 -3.32 -7.94
N SER A 58 1.66 -4.29 -7.76
CA SER A 58 1.74 -5.44 -8.66
C SER A 58 0.52 -6.36 -8.58
N LEU A 59 -0.11 -6.49 -7.41
CA LEU A 59 -1.24 -7.39 -7.21
C LEU A 59 -2.56 -6.74 -7.64
N GLU A 60 -2.80 -5.49 -7.26
CA GLU A 60 -4.10 -4.83 -7.41
C GLU A 60 -4.21 -4.03 -8.72
N ALA A 61 -3.12 -3.46 -9.25
CA ALA A 61 -3.21 -2.62 -10.45
C ALA A 61 -3.66 -3.40 -11.69
N ASN A 62 -3.29 -4.68 -11.79
CA ASN A 62 -3.74 -5.54 -12.88
C ASN A 62 -5.23 -5.86 -12.74
N HIS A 63 -5.68 -6.19 -11.53
CA HIS A 63 -7.09 -6.47 -11.26
C HIS A 63 -7.97 -5.24 -11.54
N GLU A 64 -7.55 -4.05 -11.09
CA GLU A 64 -8.26 -2.80 -11.33
C GLU A 64 -8.46 -2.55 -12.84
N LYS A 65 -7.40 -2.75 -13.64
CA LYS A 65 -7.48 -2.61 -15.12
C LYS A 65 -8.44 -3.61 -15.73
N GLU A 66 -8.41 -4.87 -15.29
CA GLU A 66 -9.32 -5.90 -15.78
C GLU A 66 -10.78 -5.58 -15.46
N VAL A 67 -11.06 -5.11 -14.24
CA VAL A 67 -12.40 -4.68 -13.82
C VAL A 67 -12.88 -3.52 -14.71
N LYS A 68 -12.07 -2.46 -14.89
CA LYS A 68 -12.44 -1.31 -15.75
C LYS A 68 -12.69 -1.74 -17.21
N LYS A 69 -11.84 -2.60 -17.76
CA LYS A 69 -12.03 -3.16 -19.11
C LYS A 69 -13.32 -3.98 -19.23
N SER A 70 -13.62 -4.79 -18.22
CA SER A 70 -14.83 -5.63 -18.22
C SER A 70 -16.10 -4.78 -18.24
N ILE A 71 -16.12 -3.65 -17.54
CA ILE A 71 -17.29 -2.76 -17.47
C ILE A 71 -17.54 -2.05 -18.79
N LYS A 72 -16.46 -1.59 -19.44
CA LYS A 72 -16.54 -1.05 -20.80
C LYS A 72 -17.14 -2.08 -21.77
N SER A 73 -16.76 -3.35 -21.63
CA SER A 73 -17.33 -4.44 -22.43
C SER A 73 -18.80 -4.72 -22.10
N ILE A 74 -19.17 -4.74 -20.82
CA ILE A 74 -20.54 -4.97 -20.36
C ILE A 74 -21.47 -3.86 -20.90
N ARG A 75 -21.04 -2.59 -20.84
CA ARG A 75 -21.80 -1.49 -21.43
C ARG A 75 -21.92 -1.59 -22.96
N GLY A 76 -20.85 -1.97 -23.64
CA GLY A 76 -20.90 -2.23 -25.08
C GLY A 76 -21.91 -3.32 -25.43
N ASN A 77 -21.92 -4.41 -24.67
CA ASN A 77 -22.81 -5.54 -24.89
C ASN A 77 -24.29 -5.19 -24.69
N VAL A 78 -24.64 -4.47 -23.62
CA VAL A 78 -26.04 -4.02 -23.43
C VAL A 78 -26.45 -3.03 -24.52
N SER A 79 -25.54 -2.17 -24.98
CA SER A 79 -25.83 -1.24 -26.07
C SER A 79 -26.14 -1.98 -27.39
N GLU A 80 -25.38 -3.03 -27.70
CA GLU A 80 -25.63 -3.86 -28.89
C GLU A 80 -26.93 -4.65 -28.77
N LYS A 81 -27.20 -5.25 -27.60
CA LYS A 81 -28.48 -5.95 -27.37
C LYS A 81 -29.68 -5.03 -27.52
N LEU A 82 -29.61 -3.82 -26.97
CA LEU A 82 -30.67 -2.82 -27.14
C LEU A 82 -30.86 -2.45 -28.62
N TRP A 83 -29.78 -2.35 -29.38
CA TRP A 83 -29.83 -2.09 -30.82
C TRP A 83 -30.42 -3.25 -31.62
N GLU A 84 -30.09 -4.50 -31.26
CA GLU A 84 -30.69 -5.71 -31.85
C GLU A 84 -32.19 -5.77 -31.56
N ILE A 85 -32.61 -5.51 -30.32
CA ILE A 85 -34.02 -5.40 -29.95
C ILE A 85 -34.70 -4.34 -30.83
N THR A 86 -34.11 -3.16 -30.98
CA THR A 86 -34.68 -2.11 -31.83
C THR A 86 -34.81 -2.52 -33.30
N LYS A 87 -33.90 -3.34 -33.83
CA LYS A 87 -33.95 -3.82 -35.22
C LYS A 87 -34.98 -4.93 -35.46
N ASP A 88 -35.33 -5.70 -34.45
CA ASP A 88 -36.26 -6.84 -34.59
C ASP A 88 -37.74 -6.39 -34.76
N PHE A 89 -38.04 -5.12 -34.47
CA PHE A 89 -39.38 -4.55 -34.66
C PHE A 89 -39.53 -3.85 -36.02
N ASP A 90 -40.49 -4.32 -36.83
CA ASP A 90 -40.92 -3.66 -38.07
C ASP A 90 -41.68 -2.33 -37.79
N VAL A 91 -42.37 -2.26 -36.64
CA VAL A 91 -42.96 -1.05 -36.06
C VAL A 91 -42.67 -1.01 -34.55
N LEU A 92 -41.95 0.03 -34.10
CA LEU A 92 -41.58 0.20 -32.68
C LEU A 92 -42.79 0.58 -31.82
N ILE A 93 -43.40 -0.41 -31.17
CA ILE A 93 -44.42 -0.20 -30.13
C ILE A 93 -43.69 0.04 -28.81
N ARG A 94 -43.94 1.21 -28.21
CA ARG A 94 -43.22 1.67 -27.02
C ARG A 94 -43.32 0.67 -25.88
N GLU A 95 -44.51 0.15 -25.59
CA GLU A 95 -44.78 -0.68 -24.42
C GLU A 95 -43.99 -2.00 -24.48
N ASN A 96 -44.07 -2.72 -25.60
CA ASN A 96 -43.37 -3.98 -25.80
C ASN A 96 -41.84 -3.80 -25.86
N TRP A 97 -41.37 -2.74 -26.53
CA TRP A 97 -39.93 -2.44 -26.57
C TRP A 97 -39.41 -2.07 -25.18
N THR A 98 -40.16 -1.27 -24.42
CA THR A 98 -39.75 -0.82 -23.08
C THR A 98 -39.65 -2.01 -22.13
N GLU A 99 -40.58 -2.96 -22.19
CA GLU A 99 -40.51 -4.17 -21.35
C GLU A 99 -39.24 -5.00 -21.66
N GLN A 100 -38.92 -5.24 -22.93
CA GLN A 100 -37.72 -5.99 -23.31
C GLN A 100 -36.43 -5.24 -22.97
N ALA A 101 -36.38 -3.92 -23.22
CA ALA A 101 -35.23 -3.09 -22.88
C ALA A 101 -34.98 -3.05 -21.37
N LEU A 102 -36.04 -2.98 -20.55
CA LEU A 102 -35.93 -3.01 -19.10
C LEU A 102 -35.39 -4.35 -18.57
N ASN A 103 -35.77 -5.48 -19.19
CA ASN A 103 -35.22 -6.78 -18.81
C ASN A 103 -33.71 -6.86 -19.08
N GLU A 104 -33.24 -6.41 -20.24
CA GLU A 104 -31.80 -6.37 -20.55
C GLU A 104 -31.03 -5.37 -19.67
N LEU A 105 -31.65 -4.24 -19.33
CA LEU A 105 -31.07 -3.27 -18.40
C LEU A 105 -30.93 -3.85 -16.99
N LYS A 106 -31.87 -4.70 -16.57
CA LYS A 106 -31.80 -5.36 -15.26
C LYS A 106 -30.62 -6.34 -15.18
N ASP A 107 -30.39 -7.13 -16.23
CA ASP A 107 -29.22 -8.03 -16.29
C ASP A 107 -27.89 -7.26 -16.31
N PHE A 108 -27.88 -6.11 -17.00
CA PHE A 108 -26.76 -5.17 -16.94
C PHE A 108 -26.53 -4.62 -15.53
N GLU A 109 -27.59 -4.18 -14.84
CA GLU A 109 -27.53 -3.66 -13.48
C GLU A 109 -26.99 -4.70 -12.51
N GLU A 110 -27.47 -5.94 -12.56
CA GLU A 110 -26.97 -7.04 -11.72
C GLU A 110 -25.47 -7.31 -11.96
N SER A 111 -25.05 -7.29 -13.22
CA SER A 111 -23.64 -7.44 -13.61
C SER A 111 -22.79 -6.27 -13.12
N LEU A 112 -23.32 -5.05 -13.20
CA LEU A 112 -22.64 -3.82 -12.76
C LEU A 112 -22.50 -3.79 -11.23
N LEU A 113 -23.55 -4.16 -10.50
CA LEU A 113 -23.53 -4.26 -9.03
C LEU A 113 -22.53 -5.30 -8.54
N LYS A 114 -22.39 -6.42 -9.27
CA LYS A 114 -21.33 -7.40 -8.98
C LYS A 114 -19.94 -6.78 -9.16
N LYS A 115 -19.72 -6.02 -10.23
CA LYS A 115 -18.44 -5.34 -10.48
C LYS A 115 -18.14 -4.23 -9.47
N MET A 116 -19.16 -3.51 -8.99
CA MET A 116 -19.01 -2.57 -7.86
C MET A 116 -18.52 -3.26 -6.59
N LYS A 117 -19.06 -4.45 -6.28
CA LYS A 117 -18.58 -5.26 -5.14
C LYS A 117 -17.16 -5.78 -5.31
N GLU A 118 -16.71 -5.96 -6.56
CA GLU A 118 -15.34 -6.36 -6.90
C GLU A 118 -14.35 -5.18 -6.88
N GLY A 119 -14.76 -3.99 -6.42
CA GLY A 119 -13.87 -2.83 -6.25
C GLY A 119 -13.87 -1.84 -7.41
N TRP A 120 -14.90 -1.85 -8.26
CA TRP A 120 -15.07 -0.78 -9.24
C TRP A 120 -15.49 0.54 -8.59
N ASP A 121 -14.74 1.61 -8.87
CA ASP A 121 -14.90 2.95 -8.30
C ASP A 121 -15.88 3.85 -9.08
N GLY A 122 -16.55 3.32 -10.12
CA GLY A 122 -17.46 4.09 -10.98
C GLY A 122 -16.75 4.87 -12.10
N SER A 123 -15.42 4.88 -12.13
CA SER A 123 -14.64 5.51 -13.18
C SER A 123 -14.26 4.51 -14.27
N GLU A 124 -14.30 4.96 -15.51
CA GLU A 124 -13.96 4.14 -16.68
C GLU A 124 -12.73 4.66 -17.41
N GLU A 125 -12.16 5.75 -16.90
CA GLU A 125 -10.93 6.32 -17.39
C GLU A 125 -9.78 5.39 -17.00
N GLU A 126 -9.20 4.74 -18.01
CA GLU A 126 -8.09 3.79 -17.84
C GLU A 126 -6.82 4.44 -17.26
N ASN A 127 -6.73 5.78 -17.32
CA ASN A 127 -5.63 6.55 -16.77
C ASN A 127 -5.79 6.89 -15.28
N ASN A 128 -7.01 6.77 -14.72
CA ASN A 128 -7.27 7.05 -13.31
C ASN A 128 -7.13 5.75 -12.52
N ILE A 129 -5.89 5.30 -12.29
CA ILE A 129 -5.61 4.05 -11.58
C ILE A 129 -5.36 4.39 -10.11
N GLN A 130 -6.10 3.76 -9.20
CA GLN A 130 -5.91 3.96 -7.76
C GLN A 130 -4.61 3.29 -7.27
N TRP A 131 -4.35 2.08 -7.76
CA TRP A 131 -3.17 1.29 -7.40
C TRP A 131 -1.92 1.68 -8.20
N THR A 132 -1.57 2.96 -8.18
CA THR A 132 -0.23 3.43 -8.60
C THR A 132 0.77 3.23 -7.47
N PHE A 133 2.07 3.21 -7.77
CA PHE A 133 3.12 3.16 -6.74
C PHE A 133 2.88 4.14 -5.57
N ALA A 134 2.52 5.39 -5.87
CA ALA A 134 2.24 6.41 -4.86
C ALA A 134 1.00 6.08 -4.01
N GLY A 135 -0.08 5.59 -4.64
CA GLY A 135 -1.29 5.14 -3.96
C GLY A 135 -1.05 3.91 -3.08
N ALA A 136 -0.34 2.91 -3.61
CA ALA A 136 0.05 1.69 -2.89
C ALA A 136 1.00 1.97 -1.71
N LEU A 137 1.90 2.95 -1.86
CA LEU A 137 2.77 3.42 -0.79
C LEU A 137 1.96 4.12 0.32
N PHE A 138 1.05 5.01 -0.06
CA PHE A 138 0.15 5.66 0.88
C PHE A 138 -0.71 4.65 1.64
N TYR A 139 -1.25 3.65 0.94
CA TYR A 139 -2.00 2.54 1.55
C TYR A 139 -1.14 1.77 2.56
N SER A 140 0.09 1.40 2.18
CA SER A 140 1.03 0.70 3.08
C SER A 140 1.31 1.50 4.37
N ILE A 141 1.41 2.83 4.27
CA ILE A 141 1.59 3.72 5.43
C ILE A 141 0.34 3.75 6.31
N ILE A 142 -0.86 3.84 5.74
CA ILE A 142 -2.12 3.83 6.51
C ILE A 142 -2.31 2.51 7.27
N VAL A 143 -1.96 1.38 6.62
CA VAL A 143 -2.09 0.04 7.22
C VAL A 143 -1.14 -0.10 8.41
N ILE A 144 0.15 0.23 8.25
CA ILE A 144 1.11 0.08 9.36
C ILE A 144 0.86 1.08 10.50
N THR A 145 0.33 2.26 10.18
CA THR A 145 -0.07 3.26 11.19
C THR A 145 -1.42 2.96 11.83
N THR A 146 -2.14 1.94 11.34
CA THR A 146 -3.49 1.52 11.80
C THR A 146 -4.57 2.60 11.70
N ILE A 147 -4.33 3.65 10.91
CA ILE A 147 -5.30 4.74 10.69
C ILE A 147 -6.56 4.21 9.99
N GLY A 148 -6.42 3.26 9.06
CA GLY A 148 -7.53 2.74 8.26
C GLY A 148 -8.68 2.15 9.07
N GLU A 149 -8.38 1.46 10.17
CA GLU A 149 -9.39 0.87 11.09
C GLU A 149 -10.19 1.92 11.88
N SER A 150 -9.64 3.13 12.00
CA SER A 150 -10.29 4.23 12.71
C SER A 150 -11.25 4.98 11.81
N MET A 151 -10.98 5.03 10.50
CA MET A 151 -11.82 5.75 9.53
C MET A 151 -13.11 4.99 9.22
N SER A 152 -13.07 3.66 9.16
CA SER A 152 -14.26 2.82 8.95
C SER A 152 -15.30 2.88 10.08
N LYS A 153 -14.91 3.34 11.28
CA LYS A 153 -15.80 3.48 12.45
C LYS A 153 -16.43 4.86 12.61
N ILE A 154 -16.00 5.85 11.83
CA ILE A 154 -16.51 7.23 11.91
C ILE A 154 -17.72 7.42 10.98
N ASP A 155 -17.87 6.57 9.96
CA ASP A 155 -18.95 6.66 8.95
C ASP A 155 -20.10 5.65 9.18
N ILE A 156 -20.25 5.08 10.39
CA ILE A 156 -21.39 4.24 10.80
C ILE A 156 -22.09 4.83 12.02
#